data_AF-A0A1G9QWA8-F1
#
_entry.id   AF-A0A1G9QWA8-F1
#
_cell.length_a   1.000
_cell.length_b   1.000
_cell.length_c   1.000
_cell.angle_alpha   90.00
_cell.angle_beta   90.00
_cell.angle_gamma   90.00
#
_symmetry.space_group_name_H-M   'P 1'
#
loop_
_entity.id
_entity.type
_entity.pdbx_description
1 polymer ?
#
loop_
_entity_poly.entity_id
_entity_poly.type
_entity_poly.pdbx_seq_one_letter_code
_entity_poly.pdbx_strand_id
1 'polypeptide(L)'
;MGLVTVEGRHVGFTEALSRVAEQLSPLGDAGRCVAESYALATEIRRLGEAKAVEDKELRLAVLDQRRRESTATLRGMQKELGRAGQSAAALRECMVNMQRATVKPGLELAERRAYIDLTRHFTTMLVQHHSELTGGVADVIDKVLNGSGAAALAPARRKPRRTR
;
A
#
# COMPACT_ATOMS: atom_id res chain seq x y z
N MET A 1 -13.98 13.03 -8.26
CA MET A 1 -14.86 11.87 -7.93
C MET A 1 -14.21 10.99 -6.85
N GLY A 2 -14.93 10.03 -6.25
CA GLY A 2 -14.37 9.06 -5.28
C GLY A 2 -13.61 7.90 -5.96
N LEU A 3 -12.97 7.02 -5.19
CA LEU A 3 -12.27 5.84 -5.73
C LEU A 3 -13.22 4.66 -6.03
N VAL A 4 -14.38 4.65 -5.38
CA VAL A 4 -15.40 3.60 -5.41
C VAL A 4 -16.73 4.19 -5.88
N THR A 5 -17.49 3.42 -6.65
CA THR A 5 -18.89 3.69 -6.97
C THR A 5 -19.78 2.61 -6.37
N VAL A 6 -20.97 2.99 -5.90
CA VAL A 6 -21.96 2.04 -5.38
C VAL A 6 -23.27 2.25 -6.11
N GLU A 7 -23.71 1.23 -6.83
CA GLU A 7 -24.95 1.21 -7.60
C GLU A 7 -25.82 0.06 -7.11
N GLY A 8 -26.80 0.36 -6.25
CA GLY A 8 -27.62 -0.64 -5.57
C GLY A 8 -26.77 -1.62 -4.76
N ARG A 9 -26.67 -2.87 -5.24
CA ARG A 9 -25.86 -3.94 -4.62
C ARG A 9 -24.50 -4.15 -5.27
N HIS A 10 -24.13 -3.33 -6.24
CA HIS A 10 -22.87 -3.47 -6.95
C HIS A 10 -21.84 -2.44 -6.48
N VAL A 11 -20.60 -2.88 -6.30
CA VAL A 11 -19.45 -2.03 -5.99
C VAL A 11 -18.55 -1.98 -7.22
N GLY A 12 -18.42 -0.78 -7.79
CA GLY A 12 -17.50 -0.49 -8.88
C GLY A 12 -16.24 0.22 -8.39
N PHE A 13 -15.17 0.09 -9.16
CA PHE A 13 -13.92 0.82 -8.93
C PHE A 13 -13.67 1.79 -10.08
N THR A 14 -13.30 3.01 -9.74
CA THR A 14 -13.08 4.06 -10.75
C THR A 14 -11.73 3.92 -11.45
N GLU A 15 -11.55 4.61 -12.58
CA GLU A 15 -10.27 4.69 -13.28
C GLU A 15 -9.14 5.26 -12.40
N ALA A 16 -9.48 6.17 -11.47
CA ALA A 16 -8.53 6.66 -10.48
C ALA A 16 -7.97 5.54 -9.60
N LEU A 17 -8.80 4.54 -9.24
CA LEU A 17 -8.30 3.37 -8.53
C LEU A 17 -7.39 2.52 -9.40
N SER A 18 -7.70 2.34 -10.68
CA SER A 18 -6.84 1.60 -11.62
C SER A 18 -5.45 2.23 -11.69
N ARG A 19 -5.36 3.55 -11.80
CA ARG A 19 -4.07 4.27 -11.78
C ARG A 19 -3.32 4.10 -10.45
N VAL A 20 -4.04 4.07 -9.33
CA VAL A 20 -3.44 3.76 -8.02
C VAL A 20 -2.88 2.34 -7.99
N ALA A 21 -3.65 1.35 -8.48
CA ALA A 21 -3.21 -0.04 -8.55
C ALA A 21 -2.00 -0.22 -9.48
N GLU A 22 -1.92 0.52 -10.58
CA GLU A 22 -0.74 0.53 -11.47
C GLU A 22 0.53 0.98 -10.73
N GLN A 23 0.44 1.97 -9.84
CA GLN A 23 1.59 2.40 -9.04
C GLN A 23 2.04 1.32 -8.04
N LEU A 24 1.14 0.39 -7.70
CA LEU A 24 1.39 -0.76 -6.82
C LEU A 24 1.75 -2.04 -7.58
N SER A 25 1.90 -1.98 -8.91
CA SER A 25 2.27 -3.14 -9.74
C SER A 25 3.54 -3.90 -9.33
N PRO A 26 4.56 -3.31 -8.67
CA PRO A 26 5.69 -4.08 -8.12
C PRO A 26 5.27 -5.15 -7.09
N LEU A 27 4.09 -5.02 -6.49
CA LEU A 27 3.51 -6.03 -5.58
C LEU A 27 2.68 -7.10 -6.32
N GLY A 28 2.59 -7.04 -7.65
CA GLY A 28 1.74 -7.90 -8.46
C GLY A 28 0.27 -7.78 -8.09
N ASP A 29 -0.46 -8.90 -8.13
CA ASP A 29 -1.90 -8.95 -7.84
C ASP A 29 -2.24 -8.49 -6.41
N ALA A 30 -1.31 -8.66 -5.47
CA ALA A 30 -1.48 -8.14 -4.11
C ALA A 30 -1.57 -6.60 -4.09
N GLY A 31 -0.87 -5.91 -4.98
CA GLY A 31 -0.94 -4.45 -5.11
C GLY A 31 -2.35 -3.98 -5.47
N ARG A 32 -3.01 -4.68 -6.41
CA ARG A 32 -4.40 -4.40 -6.76
C ARG A 32 -5.34 -4.62 -5.57
N CYS A 33 -5.22 -5.75 -4.88
CA CYS A 33 -6.06 -6.03 -3.72
C CYS A 33 -5.83 -5.05 -2.55
N VAL A 34 -4.61 -4.50 -2.39
CA VAL A 34 -4.30 -3.43 -1.43
C VAL A 34 -5.01 -2.13 -1.83
N ALA A 35 -4.93 -1.72 -3.10
CA ALA A 35 -5.63 -0.54 -3.59
C ALA A 35 -7.15 -0.64 -3.37
N GLU A 36 -7.75 -1.78 -3.76
CA GLU A 36 -9.18 -2.06 -3.57
C GLU A 36 -9.57 -2.02 -2.08
N SER A 37 -8.80 -2.69 -1.22
CA SER A 37 -9.03 -2.68 0.23
C SER A 37 -8.97 -1.27 0.84
N TYR A 38 -7.99 -0.45 0.41
CA TYR A 38 -7.87 0.93 0.85
C TYR A 38 -9.06 1.78 0.39
N ALA A 39 -9.47 1.64 -0.87
CA ALA A 39 -10.57 2.40 -1.44
C ALA A 39 -11.90 2.09 -0.72
N LEU A 40 -12.16 0.81 -0.46
CA LEU A 40 -13.33 0.35 0.29
C LEU A 40 -13.33 0.88 1.74
N ALA A 41 -12.20 0.80 2.44
CA ALA A 41 -12.09 1.30 3.81
C ALA A 41 -12.29 2.82 3.89
N THR A 42 -11.73 3.56 2.93
CA THR A 42 -11.90 5.02 2.82
C THR A 42 -13.36 5.39 2.57
N GLU A 43 -14.03 4.67 1.67
CA GLU A 43 -15.43 4.92 1.35
C GLU A 43 -16.37 4.58 2.51
N ILE A 44 -16.12 3.47 3.23
CA ILE A 44 -16.85 3.12 4.46
C ILE A 44 -16.72 4.21 5.51
N ARG A 45 -15.50 4.72 5.75
CA ARG A 45 -15.28 5.83 6.71
C ARG A 45 -16.05 7.08 6.29
N ARG A 46 -15.92 7.47 5.01
CA ARG A 46 -16.61 8.64 4.43
C ARG A 46 -18.13 8.55 4.59
N LEU A 47 -18.71 7.39 4.29
CA LEU A 47 -20.15 7.16 4.46
C LEU A 47 -20.55 7.13 5.94
N GLY A 48 -19.73 6.53 6.81
CA GLY A 48 -19.95 6.52 8.26
C GLY A 48 -20.09 7.93 8.85
N GLU A 49 -19.21 8.84 8.44
CA GLU A 49 -19.17 10.24 8.86
C GLU A 49 -20.27 11.13 8.23
N ALA A 50 -20.86 10.71 7.10
CA ALA A 50 -21.89 11.47 6.41
C ALA A 50 -23.22 11.46 7.19
N LYS A 51 -23.81 12.65 7.42
CA LYS A 51 -25.03 12.83 8.23
C LYS A 51 -26.31 12.30 7.57
N ALA A 52 -26.47 12.51 6.27
CA ALA A 52 -27.64 12.05 5.52
C ALA A 52 -27.19 11.53 4.16
N VAL A 53 -27.30 10.22 3.96
CA VAL A 53 -27.07 9.55 2.69
C VAL A 53 -28.21 8.56 2.52
N GLU A 54 -28.89 8.65 1.38
CA GLU A 54 -29.91 7.67 0.98
C GLU A 54 -29.28 6.27 0.89
N ASP A 55 -29.98 5.27 1.40
CA ASP A 55 -29.52 3.87 1.45
C ASP A 55 -28.18 3.67 2.18
N LYS A 56 -27.82 4.56 3.13
CA LYS A 56 -26.54 4.49 3.86
C LYS A 56 -26.25 3.10 4.43
N GLU A 57 -27.21 2.48 5.09
CA GLU A 57 -27.04 1.17 5.71
C GLU A 57 -26.79 0.07 4.67
N LEU A 58 -27.54 0.09 3.56
CA LEU A 58 -27.36 -0.85 2.45
C LEU A 58 -25.98 -0.66 1.81
N ARG A 59 -25.58 0.58 1.52
CA ARG A 59 -24.27 0.89 0.93
C ARG A 59 -23.12 0.46 1.85
N LEU A 60 -23.25 0.71 3.16
CA LEU A 60 -22.26 0.25 4.15
C LEU A 60 -22.17 -1.27 4.20
N ALA A 61 -23.30 -1.98 4.17
CA ALA A 61 -23.32 -3.44 4.19
C ALA A 61 -22.65 -4.02 2.93
N VAL A 62 -22.96 -3.48 1.76
CA VAL A 62 -22.40 -3.90 0.47
C VAL A 62 -20.88 -3.63 0.42
N LEU A 63 -20.44 -2.47 0.88
CA LEU A 63 -19.02 -2.13 0.93
C LEU A 63 -18.24 -2.98 1.95
N ASP A 64 -18.82 -3.25 3.13
CA ASP A 64 -18.16 -4.08 4.14
C ASP A 64 -18.05 -5.53 3.67
N GLN A 65 -19.09 -6.05 3.00
CA GLN A 65 -19.02 -7.36 2.36
C GLN A 65 -17.89 -7.42 1.33
N ARG A 66 -17.83 -6.45 0.42
CA ARG A 66 -16.76 -6.41 -0.58
C ARG A 66 -15.37 -6.29 0.05
N ARG A 67 -15.25 -5.52 1.15
CA ARG A 67 -13.99 -5.38 1.89
C ARG A 67 -13.55 -6.70 2.51
N ARG A 68 -14.48 -7.49 3.07
CA ARG A 68 -14.19 -8.82 3.63
C ARG A 68 -13.67 -9.77 2.55
N GLU A 69 -14.27 -9.75 1.36
CA GLU A 69 -13.81 -10.54 0.21
C GLU A 69 -12.39 -10.15 -0.21
N SER A 70 -12.12 -8.85 -0.44
CA SER A 70 -10.77 -8.37 -0.79
C SER A 70 -9.73 -8.72 0.29
N THR A 71 -10.11 -8.63 1.57
CA THR A 71 -9.24 -9.00 2.69
C THR A 71 -8.97 -10.51 2.74
N ALA A 72 -9.97 -11.33 2.45
CA ALA A 72 -9.81 -12.78 2.40
C ALA A 72 -8.84 -13.19 1.27
N THR A 73 -8.98 -12.58 0.10
CA THR A 73 -8.06 -12.76 -1.03
C THR A 73 -6.63 -12.36 -0.66
N LEU A 74 -6.43 -11.19 -0.04
CA LEU A 74 -5.12 -10.75 0.44
C LEU A 74 -4.49 -11.74 1.43
N ARG A 75 -5.28 -12.28 2.37
CA ARG A 75 -4.79 -13.30 3.31
C ARG A 75 -4.41 -14.59 2.61
N GLY A 76 -5.14 -14.97 1.54
CA GLY A 76 -4.77 -16.08 0.68
C GLY A 76 -3.40 -15.87 0.03
N MET A 77 -3.22 -14.72 -0.63
CA MET A 77 -1.96 -14.33 -1.27
C MET A 77 -0.80 -14.22 -0.27
N GLN A 78 -1.04 -13.73 0.94
CA GLN A 78 -0.02 -13.63 1.99
C GLN A 78 0.54 -14.99 2.41
N LYS A 79 -0.29 -16.05 2.41
CA LYS A 79 0.16 -17.42 2.69
C LYS A 79 1.08 -17.96 1.59
N GLU A 80 0.95 -17.45 0.37
CA GLU A 80 1.78 -17.84 -0.78
C GLU A 80 3.07 -16.99 -0.88
N LEU A 81 3.03 -15.74 -0.40
CA LEU A 81 4.12 -14.74 -0.46
C LEU A 81 5.20 -14.89 0.64
N GLY A 82 5.57 -16.12 1.00
CA GLY A 82 6.56 -16.46 2.04
C GLY A 82 8.03 -16.03 1.79
N ARG A 83 8.29 -14.93 1.06
CA ARG A 83 9.64 -14.42 0.76
C ARG A 83 9.78 -12.93 1.12
N ALA A 84 10.01 -12.67 2.40
CA ALA A 84 10.15 -11.34 3.01
C ALA A 84 11.26 -10.43 2.41
N GLY A 85 12.23 -10.97 1.65
CA GLY A 85 13.26 -10.16 1.01
C GLY A 85 12.80 -9.39 -0.24
N GLN A 86 11.77 -9.89 -0.94
CA GLN A 86 11.26 -9.28 -2.17
C GLN A 86 10.22 -8.18 -1.89
N SER A 87 9.62 -8.18 -0.68
CA SER A 87 8.56 -7.23 -0.32
C SER A 87 9.08 -5.83 -0.01
N ALA A 88 10.20 -5.67 0.70
CA ALA A 88 10.69 -4.34 1.11
C ALA A 88 11.26 -3.50 -0.05
N ALA A 89 11.83 -4.14 -1.08
CA ALA A 89 12.27 -3.45 -2.29
C ALA A 89 11.05 -3.01 -3.13
N ALA A 90 10.08 -3.92 -3.34
CA ALA A 90 8.84 -3.63 -4.05
C ALA A 90 8.02 -2.52 -3.37
N LEU A 91 7.94 -2.51 -2.03
CA LEU A 91 7.27 -1.45 -1.27
C LEU A 91 7.93 -0.09 -1.47
N ARG A 92 9.27 -0.03 -1.46
CA ARG A 92 10.01 1.22 -1.74
C ARG A 92 9.77 1.71 -3.16
N GLU A 93 9.76 0.81 -4.13
CA GLU A 93 9.45 1.14 -5.53
C GLU A 93 8.02 1.68 -5.68
N CYS A 94 7.04 1.06 -5.03
CA CYS A 94 5.66 1.56 -4.97
C CYS A 94 5.59 2.97 -4.40
N MET A 95 6.30 3.24 -3.30
CA MET A 95 6.35 4.58 -2.71
C MET A 95 6.94 5.63 -3.66
N VAL A 96 8.03 5.31 -4.37
CA VAL A 96 8.61 6.20 -5.38
C VAL A 96 7.63 6.46 -6.52
N ASN A 97 6.94 5.42 -7.00
CA ASN A 97 5.94 5.54 -8.06
C ASN A 97 4.79 6.47 -7.63
N MET A 98 4.24 6.25 -6.43
CA MET A 98 3.17 7.09 -5.87
C MET A 98 3.61 8.54 -5.63
N GLN A 99 4.84 8.77 -5.14
CA GLN A 99 5.39 10.12 -4.98
C GLN A 99 5.52 10.85 -6.32
N ARG A 100 6.01 10.16 -7.36
CA ARG A 100 6.08 10.71 -8.73
C ARG A 100 4.69 10.99 -9.30
N ALA A 101 3.72 10.12 -9.06
CA ALA A 101 2.35 10.33 -9.50
C ALA A 101 1.69 11.53 -8.81
N THR A 102 2.00 11.76 -7.53
CA THR A 102 1.42 12.85 -6.72
C THR A 102 1.76 14.25 -7.24
N VAL A 103 2.91 14.43 -7.91
CA VAL A 103 3.32 15.75 -8.44
C VAL A 103 2.77 16.05 -9.84
N LYS A 104 2.04 15.13 -10.47
CA LYS A 104 1.48 15.33 -11.81
C LYS A 104 0.37 16.42 -11.80
N PRO A 105 0.33 17.30 -12.81
CA PRO A 105 -0.75 18.28 -12.95
C PRO A 105 -2.08 17.59 -13.27
N GLY A 106 -3.20 18.19 -12.86
CA GLY A 106 -4.54 17.65 -13.14
C GLY A 106 -4.95 16.43 -12.32
N LEU A 107 -4.18 16.05 -11.30
CA LEU A 107 -4.49 14.91 -10.45
C LEU A 107 -5.73 15.15 -9.58
N GLU A 108 -6.73 14.28 -9.71
CA GLU A 108 -7.93 14.26 -8.89
C GLU A 108 -7.61 14.19 -7.39
N LEU A 109 -8.38 14.90 -6.57
CA LEU A 109 -8.14 14.99 -5.12
C LEU A 109 -8.19 13.62 -4.42
N ALA A 110 -9.10 12.74 -4.83
CA ALA A 110 -9.22 11.40 -4.25
C ALA A 110 -8.00 10.53 -4.57
N GLU A 111 -7.49 10.61 -5.80
CA GLU A 111 -6.28 9.91 -6.23
C GLU A 111 -5.04 10.44 -5.48
N ARG A 112 -4.92 11.77 -5.36
CA ARG A 112 -3.86 12.41 -4.57
C ARG A 112 -3.85 11.95 -3.11
N ARG A 113 -5.02 11.90 -2.46
CA ARG A 113 -5.15 11.42 -1.08
C ARG A 113 -4.76 9.96 -0.95
N ALA A 114 -5.14 9.12 -1.92
CA ALA A 114 -4.75 7.72 -1.95
C ALA A 114 -3.24 7.54 -1.95
N TYR A 115 -2.52 8.27 -2.82
CA TYR A 115 -1.06 8.19 -2.86
C TYR A 115 -0.40 8.61 -1.54
N ILE A 116 -0.89 9.69 -0.93
CA ILE A 116 -0.35 10.19 0.36
C ILE A 116 -0.58 9.16 1.47
N ASP A 117 -1.79 8.63 1.59
CA ASP A 117 -2.16 7.70 2.67
C ASP A 117 -1.46 6.36 2.52
N LEU A 118 -1.40 5.81 1.29
CA LEU A 118 -0.68 4.55 1.01
C LEU A 118 0.82 4.70 1.25
N THR A 119 1.41 5.83 0.84
CA THR A 119 2.82 6.13 1.11
C THR A 119 3.09 6.22 2.61
N ARG A 120 2.20 6.88 3.38
CA ARG A 120 2.30 6.95 4.84
C ARG A 120 2.20 5.57 5.46
N HIS A 121 1.24 4.75 5.02
CA HIS A 121 1.03 3.39 5.53
C HIS A 121 2.24 2.49 5.29
N PHE A 122 2.79 2.47 4.07
CA PHE A 122 3.98 1.68 3.75
C PHE A 122 5.22 2.18 4.48
N THR A 123 5.34 3.49 4.71
CA THR A 123 6.42 4.05 5.54
C THR A 123 6.34 3.47 6.96
N THR A 124 5.16 3.48 7.58
CA THR A 124 4.95 2.89 8.91
C THR A 124 5.31 1.41 8.94
N MET A 125 4.86 0.64 7.94
CA MET A 125 5.19 -0.80 7.85
C MET A 125 6.70 -1.04 7.71
N LEU A 126 7.40 -0.28 6.86
CA LEU A 126 8.84 -0.43 6.68
C LEU A 126 9.63 -0.07 7.93
N VAL A 127 9.21 0.99 8.65
CA VAL A 127 9.79 1.43 9.93
C VAL A 127 9.56 0.36 11.01
N GLN A 128 8.37 -0.22 11.11
CA GLN A 128 8.07 -1.31 12.03
C GLN A 128 8.91 -2.56 11.72
N HIS A 129 8.91 -3.00 10.45
CA HIS A 129 9.71 -4.14 10.00
C HIS A 129 11.21 -3.96 10.23
N HIS A 130 11.75 -2.75 10.01
CA HIS A 130 13.15 -2.47 10.34
C HIS A 130 13.37 -2.44 11.85
N SER A 131 12.47 -1.86 12.65
CA SER A 131 12.63 -1.84 14.11
C SER A 131 12.66 -3.25 14.70
N GLU A 132 11.82 -4.15 14.18
CA GLU A 132 11.78 -5.57 14.55
C GLU A 132 13.05 -6.32 14.14
N LEU A 133 13.65 -5.99 12.99
CA LEU A 133 14.86 -6.65 12.48
C LEU A 133 16.18 -6.09 13.04
N THR A 134 16.26 -4.80 13.34
CA THR A 134 17.52 -4.12 13.68
C THR A 134 17.60 -3.62 15.13
N GLY A 135 16.60 -3.93 15.96
CA GLY A 135 16.52 -3.44 17.35
C GLY A 135 16.06 -1.98 17.47
N GLY A 136 15.59 -1.36 16.38
CA GLY A 136 15.06 0.01 16.36
C GLY A 136 15.54 0.83 15.17
N VAL A 137 14.66 1.69 14.65
CA VAL A 137 14.97 2.63 13.55
C VAL A 137 15.93 3.73 13.99
N ALA A 138 15.89 4.13 15.26
CA ALA A 138 16.81 5.12 15.83
C ALA A 138 18.28 4.67 15.71
N ASP A 139 18.58 3.40 16.00
CA ASP A 139 19.93 2.84 15.89
C ASP A 139 20.45 2.79 14.45
N VAL A 140 19.57 2.57 13.47
CA VAL A 140 19.95 2.57 12.05
C VAL A 140 20.16 3.99 11.55
N ILE A 141 19.31 4.93 11.94
CA ILE A 141 19.46 6.35 11.62
C ILE A 141 20.75 6.88 12.26
N ASP A 142 21.00 6.58 13.53
CA ASP A 142 22.20 7.00 14.24
C ASP A 142 23.46 6.38 13.62
N LYS A 143 23.43 5.10 13.21
CA LYS A 143 24.53 4.49 12.45
C LYS A 143 24.73 5.14 11.08
N VAL A 144 23.68 5.50 10.34
CA VAL A 144 23.79 6.15 9.02
C VAL A 144 24.27 7.58 9.13
N LEU A 145 23.73 8.36 10.07
CA LEU A 145 24.13 9.75 10.32
C LEU A 145 25.54 9.85 10.91
N ASN A 146 25.95 8.87 11.73
CA ASN A 146 27.29 8.79 12.31
C ASN A 146 28.27 7.94 11.46
N GLY A 147 27.92 7.64 10.20
CA GLY A 147 28.85 7.11 9.18
C GLY A 147 29.19 5.62 9.23
N SER A 148 28.63 4.83 10.17
CA SER A 148 28.87 3.37 10.28
C SER A 148 27.81 2.52 9.55
N GLY A 149 26.66 3.10 9.19
CA GLY A 149 25.50 2.41 8.61
C GLY A 149 25.50 2.26 7.08
N ALA A 150 26.40 2.95 6.36
CA ALA A 150 26.46 2.88 4.90
C ALA A 150 26.78 1.46 4.38
N ALA A 151 27.48 0.65 5.17
CA ALA A 151 27.78 -0.75 4.84
C ALA A 151 26.59 -1.71 5.10
N ALA A 152 25.69 -1.38 6.03
CA ALA A 152 24.51 -2.20 6.35
C ALA A 152 23.41 -2.09 5.27
N LEU A 153 23.39 -0.98 4.52
CA LEU A 153 22.47 -0.74 3.40
C LEU A 153 23.02 -1.21 2.05
N ALA A 154 24.29 -1.63 2.00
CA ALA A 154 24.89 -2.16 0.78
C ALA A 154 24.36 -3.58 0.53
N PRO A 155 23.84 -3.90 -0.67
CA PRO A 155 23.47 -5.27 -1.00
C PRO A 155 24.68 -6.19 -0.82
N ALA A 156 24.49 -7.32 -0.15
CA ALA A 156 25.55 -8.29 0.12
C ALA A 156 26.24 -8.69 -1.20
N ARG A 157 27.49 -8.24 -1.39
CA ARG A 157 28.30 -8.61 -2.55
C ARG A 157 28.45 -10.14 -2.56
N ARG A 158 27.88 -10.80 -3.57
CA ARG A 158 28.08 -12.22 -3.86
C ARG A 158 29.59 -12.49 -3.91
N LYS A 159 30.10 -13.34 -3.00
CA LYS A 159 31.51 -13.74 -3.00
C LYS A 159 31.84 -14.43 -4.34
N PRO A 160 32.98 -14.11 -4.98
CA PRO A 160 33.38 -14.77 -6.21
C PRO A 160 33.65 -16.25 -5.92
N ARG A 161 32.95 -17.11 -6.65
CA ARG A 161 33.12 -18.56 -6.63
C ARG A 161 34.50 -18.88 -7.18
N ARG A 162 35.45 -19.20 -6.28
CA ARG A 162 36.76 -19.78 -6.65
C ARG A 162 36.50 -21.15 -7.28
N THR A 163 36.62 -21.24 -8.59
CA THR A 163 36.85 -22.50 -9.29
C THR A 163 38.29 -22.94 -9.01
N ARG A 164 38.42 -24.11 -8.38
CA ARG A 164 39.59 -24.97 -8.50
C ARG A 164 39.13 -26.22 -9.23
#